data_AF-A0A2E9XM63-F1
#
_entry.id   AF-A0A2E9XM63-F1
#
_cell.length_a   1.000
_cell.length_b   1.000
_cell.length_c   1.000
_cell.angle_alpha   90.00
_cell.angle_beta   90.00
_cell.angle_gamma   90.00
#
_symmetry.space_group_name_H-M   'P 1'
#
loop_
_entity.id
_entity.type
_entity.pdbx_description
1 polymer ?
#
loop_
_entity_poly.entity_id
_entity_poly.type
_entity_poly.pdbx_seq_one_letter_code
_entity_poly.pdbx_strand_id
1 'polypeptide(L)'
;MAQTLNMSSLGDLSEMATKLCMTEEQLKAVATQLQSVAKANGASKGPRKERTPAAAECRCMARIWGDGMGAQCTHAKSGGDYCKLHAKKAAETEEPCTWKDGKRFGLWCGRVDQPLTGKDTNGKWQIIWKHPDMVAAMNAEKEAGEFKYGEAEEKKRKPVSSGKPRAPRKRKEGAEKKAKKEKASGVKKPRGKNAYMFFLDSRRAQIGADIKAAAEADGASDEDKAKLSAKGSVKVSEVTKVAGAEWKALSAEDKAPFEKQSAADKAAKIAAWEKEQAETPAETTVETPAVAAAVEAEVTSTPATPPSAPDTHNAASLKAAAKLLESLKSDEKDVFGSDTEEEEEGPWTYTLPEANALPTPADADGDFDPTNAAAIKGSDGQFYIVAMDWYEAASEEDVEDLKKLKEHNVGTVEKPKFPETEEDELEGQFVPRKA
;
A
#
# COMPACT_ATOMS: atom_id res chain seq x y z
N MET A 1 16.67 -0.11 -57.35
CA MET A 1 15.60 -1.13 -57.29
C MET A 1 14.60 -0.67 -56.25
N ALA A 2 13.42 -0.26 -56.69
CA ALA A 2 12.36 0.27 -55.85
C ALA A 2 11.62 -0.88 -55.15
N GLN A 3 11.61 -0.89 -53.82
CA GLN A 3 10.80 -1.82 -53.03
C GLN A 3 9.43 -1.19 -52.76
N THR A 4 8.41 -1.88 -53.23
CA THR A 4 6.99 -1.61 -53.01
C THR A 4 6.62 -1.85 -51.55
N LEU A 5 6.16 -0.79 -50.88
CA LEU A 5 5.50 -0.88 -49.58
C LEU A 5 4.18 -1.66 -49.76
N ASN A 6 4.00 -2.70 -48.97
CA ASN A 6 2.81 -3.56 -48.98
C ASN A 6 1.63 -2.80 -48.36
N MET A 7 0.66 -2.38 -49.18
CA MET A 7 -0.46 -1.49 -48.85
C MET A 7 -1.69 -2.20 -48.27
N SER A 8 -1.52 -3.28 -47.50
CA SER A 8 -2.67 -4.07 -47.00
C SER A 8 -3.33 -3.53 -45.72
N SER A 9 -2.84 -2.43 -45.12
CA SER A 9 -3.44 -1.82 -43.92
C SER A 9 -4.13 -0.47 -44.17
N LEU A 10 -4.34 -0.07 -45.43
CA LEU A 10 -5.05 1.16 -45.77
C LEU A 10 -6.57 0.96 -45.93
N GLY A 11 -7.03 -0.29 -45.98
CA GLY A 11 -8.45 -0.63 -46.02
C GLY A 11 -9.20 -0.15 -44.77
N ASP A 12 -8.63 -0.36 -43.58
CA ASP A 12 -9.30 -0.02 -42.31
C ASP A 12 -9.37 1.49 -42.05
N LEU A 13 -8.41 2.27 -42.53
CA LEU A 13 -8.43 3.74 -42.41
C LEU A 13 -9.44 4.39 -43.37
N SER A 14 -9.61 3.83 -44.56
CA SER A 14 -10.64 4.24 -45.53
C SER A 14 -12.06 4.00 -45.00
N GLU A 15 -12.28 2.85 -44.36
CA GLU A 15 -13.59 2.49 -43.80
C GLU A 15 -13.96 3.36 -42.58
N MET A 16 -12.99 3.70 -41.72
CA MET A 16 -13.19 4.66 -40.63
C MET A 16 -13.42 6.09 -41.14
N ALA A 17 -12.67 6.54 -42.15
CA ALA A 17 -12.85 7.85 -42.76
C ALA A 17 -14.27 8.03 -43.32
N THR A 18 -14.78 6.98 -43.97
CA THR A 18 -16.12 6.96 -44.57
C THR A 18 -17.22 6.96 -43.50
N LYS A 19 -17.02 6.25 -42.37
CA LYS A 19 -17.96 6.25 -41.23
C LYS A 19 -18.03 7.58 -40.47
N LEU A 20 -16.94 8.34 -40.44
CA LEU A 20 -16.85 9.61 -39.71
C LEU A 20 -17.11 10.84 -40.59
N CYS A 21 -17.36 10.66 -41.89
CA CYS A 21 -17.53 11.72 -42.89
C CYS A 21 -16.40 12.77 -42.86
N MET A 22 -15.19 12.37 -42.47
CA MET A 22 -14.04 13.27 -42.42
C MET A 22 -13.29 13.21 -43.76
N THR A 23 -12.88 14.36 -44.26
CA THR A 23 -12.06 14.40 -45.48
C THR A 23 -10.64 13.88 -45.17
N GLU A 24 -9.95 13.38 -46.20
CA GLU A 24 -8.57 12.90 -46.06
C GLU A 24 -7.63 13.97 -45.49
N GLU A 25 -7.90 15.25 -45.79
CA GLU A 25 -7.18 16.40 -45.25
C GLU A 25 -7.39 16.58 -43.74
N GLN A 26 -8.61 16.37 -43.25
CA GLN A 26 -8.92 16.45 -41.81
C GLN A 26 -8.24 15.32 -41.03
N LEU A 27 -8.17 14.11 -41.60
CA LEU A 27 -7.44 12.99 -40.98
C LEU A 27 -5.93 13.26 -40.89
N LYS A 28 -5.33 13.85 -41.93
CA LYS A 28 -3.92 14.28 -41.90
C LYS A 28 -3.68 15.38 -40.86
N ALA A 29 -4.60 16.33 -40.72
CA ALA A 29 -4.52 17.38 -39.69
C ALA A 29 -4.58 16.80 -38.27
N VAL A 30 -5.52 15.88 -38.00
CA VAL A 30 -5.65 15.21 -36.69
C VAL A 30 -4.43 14.35 -36.38
N ALA A 31 -3.91 13.60 -37.35
CA ALA A 31 -2.69 12.81 -37.17
C ALA A 31 -1.48 13.70 -36.84
N THR A 32 -1.35 14.86 -37.49
CA THR A 32 -0.28 15.82 -37.23
C THR A 32 -0.42 16.45 -35.84
N GLN A 33 -1.65 16.77 -35.42
CA GLN A 33 -1.94 17.31 -34.10
C GLN A 33 -1.64 16.28 -32.99
N LEU A 34 -2.03 15.02 -33.18
CA LEU A 34 -1.72 13.93 -32.24
C LEU A 34 -0.22 13.66 -32.11
N GLN A 35 0.54 13.73 -33.21
CA GLN A 35 2.01 13.63 -33.16
C GLN A 35 2.66 14.77 -32.37
N SER A 36 2.10 15.98 -32.44
CA SER A 36 2.59 17.14 -31.67
C SER A 36 2.29 17.01 -30.17
N VAL A 37 1.11 16.50 -29.80
CA VAL A 37 0.69 16.28 -28.41
C VAL A 37 1.45 15.11 -27.78
N ALA A 38 1.71 14.04 -28.53
CA ALA A 38 2.53 12.92 -28.07
C ALA A 38 3.98 13.34 -27.76
N LYS A 39 4.55 14.28 -28.52
CA LYS A 39 5.87 14.88 -28.23
C LYS A 39 5.85 15.78 -26.99
N ALA A 40 4.73 16.45 -26.69
CA ALA A 40 4.60 17.30 -25.51
C ALA A 40 4.38 16.52 -24.21
N ASN A 41 3.63 15.40 -24.25
CA ASN A 41 3.26 14.64 -23.05
C ASN A 41 4.11 13.38 -22.83
N GLY A 42 4.87 12.95 -23.83
CA GLY A 42 5.80 11.83 -23.76
C GLY A 42 7.21 12.23 -23.32
N ALA A 43 7.35 13.00 -22.24
CA ALA A 43 8.65 13.16 -21.60
C ALA A 43 9.04 11.81 -20.95
N SER A 44 9.61 10.92 -21.75
CA SER A 44 10.44 9.84 -21.23
C SER A 44 11.37 10.48 -20.20
N LYS A 45 11.45 9.88 -19.00
CA LYS A 45 12.50 10.26 -18.04
C LYS A 45 13.81 9.99 -18.76
N GLY A 46 14.33 11.02 -19.44
CA GLY A 46 15.61 10.97 -20.10
C GLY A 46 16.67 10.52 -19.11
N PRO A 47 17.87 10.15 -19.59
CA PRO A 47 18.99 9.85 -18.70
C PRO A 47 19.04 10.91 -17.61
N ARG A 48 18.86 10.47 -16.35
CA ARG A 48 18.72 11.36 -15.20
C ARG A 48 19.87 12.35 -15.27
N LYS A 49 19.56 13.61 -15.60
CA LYS A 49 20.56 14.65 -15.84
C LYS A 49 21.56 14.57 -14.70
N GLU A 50 22.81 14.26 -15.03
CA GLU A 50 23.85 14.07 -14.04
C GLU A 50 23.89 15.35 -13.21
N ARG A 51 23.55 15.21 -11.93
CA ARG A 51 23.32 16.37 -11.08
C ARG A 51 24.70 16.91 -10.73
N THR A 52 25.06 18.03 -11.33
CA THR A 52 26.28 18.76 -10.96
C THR A 52 26.24 19.00 -9.45
N PRO A 53 27.26 18.56 -8.70
CA PRO A 53 27.30 18.78 -7.27
C PRO A 53 27.34 20.30 -7.00
N ALA A 54 26.68 20.74 -5.93
CA ALA A 54 26.74 22.15 -5.53
C ALA A 54 28.19 22.57 -5.26
N ALA A 55 28.50 23.86 -5.44
CA ALA A 55 29.77 24.44 -5.03
C ALA A 55 30.01 24.16 -3.54
N ALA A 56 31.27 23.97 -3.13
CA ALA A 56 31.62 23.50 -1.78
C ALA A 56 31.01 24.36 -0.66
N GLU A 57 31.00 25.68 -0.82
CA GLU A 57 30.43 26.64 0.14
C GLU A 57 28.90 26.56 0.24
N CYS A 58 28.24 26.17 -0.86
CA CYS A 58 26.79 26.03 -0.93
C CYS A 58 26.31 24.63 -0.52
N ARG A 59 27.21 23.72 -0.12
CA ARG A 59 26.82 22.35 0.27
C ARG A 59 26.26 22.31 1.68
N CYS A 60 25.28 21.43 1.85
CA CYS A 60 24.71 21.07 3.14
C CYS A 60 25.81 20.63 4.12
N MET A 61 25.82 21.18 5.33
CA MET A 61 26.83 20.90 6.36
C MET A 61 26.64 19.56 7.07
N ALA A 62 25.57 18.83 6.75
CA ALA A 62 25.35 17.50 7.27
C ALA A 62 26.39 16.49 6.78
N ARG A 63 26.87 15.66 7.70
CA ARG A 63 27.67 14.48 7.38
C ARG A 63 26.75 13.34 6.93
N ILE A 64 27.20 12.55 5.96
CA ILE A 64 26.49 11.36 5.48
C ILE A 64 27.41 10.14 5.57
N TRP A 65 26.81 8.96 5.76
CA TRP A 65 27.57 7.72 5.87
C TRP A 65 28.35 7.41 4.59
N GLY A 66 27.73 7.55 3.41
CA GLY A 66 28.40 7.38 2.11
C GLY A 66 29.29 6.13 2.03
N ASP A 67 30.59 6.36 2.01
CA ASP A 67 31.70 5.39 1.96
C ASP A 67 32.14 4.83 3.33
N GLY A 68 31.62 5.40 4.41
CA GLY A 68 32.00 5.15 5.80
C GLY A 68 33.04 6.12 6.34
N MET A 69 33.44 7.15 5.57
CA MET A 69 34.39 8.20 6.00
C MET A 69 33.67 9.40 6.61
N GLY A 70 32.35 9.50 6.45
CA GLY A 70 31.60 10.66 6.91
C GLY A 70 31.76 11.85 5.97
N ALA A 71 31.48 11.64 4.69
CA ALA A 71 31.51 12.70 3.68
C ALA A 71 30.45 13.77 3.93
N GLN A 72 30.68 15.00 3.45
CA GLN A 72 29.68 16.07 3.45
C GLN A 72 28.57 15.76 2.44
N CYS A 73 27.32 16.06 2.80
CA CYS A 73 26.19 15.98 1.88
C CYS A 73 26.41 16.86 0.63
N THR A 74 26.20 16.30 -0.56
CA THR A 74 26.44 17.00 -1.84
C THR A 74 25.29 17.91 -2.30
N HIS A 75 24.18 17.91 -1.57
CA HIS A 75 23.02 18.75 -1.87
C HIS A 75 23.26 20.21 -1.48
N ALA A 76 22.66 21.14 -2.22
CA ALA A 76 22.71 22.57 -1.90
C ALA A 76 21.95 22.91 -0.62
N LYS A 77 22.44 23.91 0.10
CA LYS A 77 21.77 24.58 1.24
C LYS A 77 20.43 25.18 0.79
N SER A 78 19.42 25.18 1.68
CA SER A 78 18.10 25.75 1.42
C SER A 78 17.67 26.69 2.55
N GLY A 79 18.22 27.90 2.57
CA GLY A 79 17.87 28.93 3.56
C GLY A 79 18.55 28.80 4.93
N GLY A 80 19.52 27.90 5.08
CA GLY A 80 20.31 27.70 6.29
C GLY A 80 21.53 26.81 6.00
N ASP A 81 22.12 26.19 7.02
CA ASP A 81 23.31 25.34 6.85
C ASP A 81 23.05 23.99 6.18
N TYR A 82 21.79 23.61 6.03
CA TYR A 82 21.40 22.29 5.53
C TYR A 82 20.54 22.37 4.27
N CYS A 83 20.50 21.24 3.55
CA CYS A 83 19.51 21.02 2.51
C CYS A 83 18.14 20.70 3.12
N LYS A 84 17.06 20.79 2.33
CA LYS A 84 15.67 20.57 2.81
C LYS A 84 15.46 19.28 3.62
N LEU A 85 16.17 18.20 3.29
CA LEU A 85 16.07 16.93 4.01
C LEU A 85 16.79 16.97 5.36
N HIS A 86 18.01 17.49 5.39
CA HIS A 86 18.79 17.55 6.62
C HIS A 86 18.39 18.70 7.53
N ALA A 87 17.77 19.77 7.01
CA ALA A 87 17.20 20.84 7.81
C ALA A 87 16.11 20.32 8.75
N LYS A 88 15.22 19.43 8.25
CA LYS A 88 14.20 18.76 9.09
C LYS A 88 14.83 17.92 10.21
N LYS A 89 15.95 17.26 9.92
CA LYS A 89 16.68 16.44 10.89
C LYS A 89 17.50 17.28 11.87
N ALA A 90 18.10 18.37 11.42
CA ALA A 90 18.83 19.29 12.28
C ALA A 90 17.90 20.04 13.24
N ALA A 91 16.66 20.31 12.83
CA ALA A 91 15.63 20.89 13.71
C ALA A 91 15.29 20.01 14.91
N GLU A 92 15.42 18.68 14.78
CA GLU A 92 15.27 17.73 15.89
C GLU A 92 16.50 17.79 16.82
N THR A 93 17.69 17.56 16.28
CA THR A 93 18.98 17.75 16.98
C THR A 93 20.13 17.74 15.98
N GLU A 94 21.14 18.57 16.23
CA GLU A 94 22.39 18.58 15.47
C GLU A 94 23.45 17.64 16.05
N GLU A 95 23.20 17.09 17.25
CA GLU A 95 24.14 16.25 17.96
C GLU A 95 24.21 14.84 17.33
N PRO A 96 25.42 14.37 16.95
CA PRO A 96 25.61 13.04 16.39
C PRO A 96 25.27 11.92 17.39
N CYS A 97 24.91 10.74 16.85
CA CYS A 97 24.69 9.51 17.61
C CYS A 97 23.57 9.56 18.69
N THR A 98 22.63 10.49 18.61
CA THR A 98 21.54 10.61 19.58
C THR A 98 20.40 9.59 19.34
N TRP A 99 19.97 8.94 20.41
CA TRP A 99 18.84 8.00 20.44
C TRP A 99 17.72 8.57 21.30
N LYS A 100 16.49 8.51 20.77
CA LYS A 100 15.27 8.75 21.52
C LYS A 100 14.31 7.60 21.23
N ASP A 101 13.80 6.95 22.28
CA ASP A 101 12.79 5.88 22.17
C ASP A 101 13.16 4.71 21.24
N GLY A 102 14.43 4.31 21.23
CA GLY A 102 14.88 3.20 20.38
C GLY A 102 14.88 3.51 18.87
N LYS A 103 14.83 4.79 18.50
CA LYS A 103 14.98 5.27 17.11
C LYS A 103 16.13 6.28 17.02
N ARG A 104 16.74 6.33 15.83
CA ARG A 104 17.77 7.33 15.50
C ARG A 104 17.10 8.68 15.35
N PHE A 105 17.57 9.67 16.09
CA PHE A 105 16.98 11.00 16.13
C PHE A 105 17.91 12.03 15.51
N GLY A 106 17.33 13.07 14.91
CA GLY A 106 18.03 14.18 14.28
C GLY A 106 19.16 13.84 13.30
N LEU A 107 20.23 14.62 13.35
CA LEU A 107 21.36 14.49 12.44
C LEU A 107 22.32 13.39 12.88
N TRP A 108 21.93 12.14 12.64
CA TRP A 108 22.62 10.94 13.13
C TRP A 108 24.15 10.92 12.95
N CYS A 109 24.67 11.42 11.82
CA CYS A 109 26.11 11.46 11.53
C CYS A 109 26.80 12.77 11.95
N GLY A 110 26.05 13.72 12.52
CA GLY A 110 26.51 15.05 12.92
C GLY A 110 26.79 15.99 11.75
N ARG A 111 27.36 17.13 12.09
CA ARG A 111 27.82 18.13 11.11
C ARG A 111 29.25 17.85 10.64
N VAL A 112 29.64 18.48 9.53
CA VAL A 112 30.98 18.34 8.93
C VAL A 112 32.06 19.11 9.70
N ASP A 113 31.68 20.19 10.38
CA ASP A 113 32.53 21.06 11.21
C ASP A 113 32.77 20.49 12.62
N GLN A 114 31.88 19.62 13.09
CA GLN A 114 32.03 18.91 14.35
C GLN A 114 32.99 17.70 14.22
N PRO A 115 33.73 17.36 15.29
CA PRO A 115 34.61 16.20 15.30
C PRO A 115 33.81 14.91 15.05
N LEU A 116 34.42 13.96 14.34
CA LEU A 116 33.81 12.66 14.13
C LEU A 116 33.69 11.95 15.48
N THR A 117 32.47 11.77 15.97
CA THR A 117 32.18 10.87 17.08
C THR A 117 31.44 9.64 16.56
N GLY A 118 31.81 8.48 17.08
CA GLY A 118 31.09 7.23 16.86
C GLY A 118 30.38 6.71 18.12
N LYS A 119 30.52 7.44 19.24
CA LYS A 119 30.03 7.02 20.55
C LYS A 119 28.73 7.73 20.91
N ASP A 120 27.86 6.99 21.57
CA ASP A 120 26.67 7.49 22.24
C ASP A 120 27.03 8.19 23.57
N THR A 121 26.05 8.83 24.20
CA THR A 121 26.13 9.39 25.56
C THR A 121 26.60 8.37 26.60
N ASN A 122 26.30 7.08 26.37
CA ASN A 122 26.74 5.96 27.20
C ASN A 122 28.14 5.42 26.88
N GLY A 123 28.89 6.09 25.99
CA GLY A 123 30.23 5.67 25.56
C GLY A 123 30.26 4.44 24.64
N LYS A 124 29.10 3.93 24.19
CA LYS A 124 29.00 2.76 23.29
C LYS A 124 29.16 3.18 21.83
N TRP A 125 29.85 2.37 21.04
CA TRP A 125 30.07 2.63 19.60
C TRP A 125 28.83 2.33 18.77
N GLN A 126 28.13 3.37 18.34
CA GLN A 126 26.94 3.28 17.47
C GLN A 126 27.30 3.41 15.98
N ILE A 127 28.38 4.14 15.66
CA ILE A 127 28.83 4.37 14.28
C ILE A 127 30.30 3.94 14.15
N ILE A 128 30.58 2.97 13.28
CA ILE A 128 31.94 2.45 13.02
C ILE A 128 32.56 3.19 11.83
N TRP A 129 33.08 4.39 12.05
CA TRP A 129 33.77 5.13 11.00
C TRP A 129 34.99 4.36 10.46
N LYS A 130 35.20 4.41 9.14
CA LYS A 130 36.40 3.86 8.47
C LYS A 130 37.58 4.83 8.46
N HIS A 131 37.43 6.00 9.05
CA HIS A 131 38.49 6.99 9.15
C HIS A 131 39.67 6.42 9.97
N PRO A 132 40.94 6.57 9.53
CA PRO A 132 42.10 5.99 10.20
C PRO A 132 42.16 6.31 11.70
N ASP A 133 41.92 7.55 12.08
CA ASP A 133 41.95 8.00 13.48
C ASP A 133 40.88 7.29 14.33
N MET A 134 39.68 7.10 13.77
CA MET A 134 38.60 6.41 14.45
C MET A 134 38.86 4.91 14.54
N VAL A 135 39.47 4.32 13.50
CA VAL A 135 39.89 2.92 13.52
C VAL A 135 40.98 2.70 14.58
N ALA A 136 41.94 3.63 14.69
CA ALA A 136 42.98 3.59 15.72
C ALA A 136 42.37 3.71 17.13
N ALA A 137 41.47 4.67 17.35
CA ALA A 137 40.76 4.82 18.63
C ALA A 137 39.95 3.57 19.00
N MET A 138 39.20 2.99 18.04
CA MET A 138 38.46 1.75 18.26
C MET A 138 39.37 0.57 18.57
N ASN A 139 40.56 0.49 17.96
CA ASN A 139 41.50 -0.60 18.23
C ASN A 139 42.17 -0.43 19.60
N ALA A 140 42.54 0.79 19.98
CA ALA A 140 43.05 1.09 21.32
C ALA A 140 42.02 0.71 22.41
N GLU A 141 40.73 0.98 22.20
CA GLU A 141 39.68 0.58 23.14
C GLU A 141 39.42 -0.93 23.17
N LYS A 142 39.63 -1.64 22.06
CA LYS A 142 39.57 -3.10 22.04
C LYS A 142 40.72 -3.71 22.81
N GLU A 143 41.92 -3.14 22.68
CA GLU A 143 43.11 -3.55 23.43
C GLU A 143 42.94 -3.27 24.93
N ALA A 144 42.30 -2.15 25.28
CA ALA A 144 41.94 -1.83 26.66
C ALA A 144 40.76 -2.66 27.22
N GLY A 145 40.02 -3.40 26.38
CA GLY A 145 38.84 -4.16 26.79
C GLY A 145 37.59 -3.32 27.09
N GLU A 146 37.62 -2.01 26.81
CA GLU A 146 36.49 -1.09 27.04
C GLU A 146 35.52 -1.03 25.86
N PHE A 147 35.93 -1.55 24.70
CA PHE A 147 35.16 -1.49 23.48
C PHE A 147 33.81 -2.24 23.60
N LYS A 148 32.71 -1.48 23.52
CA LYS A 148 31.34 -2.02 23.49
C LYS A 148 30.57 -1.52 22.26
N TYR A 149 29.94 -2.44 21.54
CA TYR A 149 29.01 -2.09 20.46
C TYR A 149 27.73 -1.46 21.03
N GLY A 150 27.24 -0.42 20.35
CA GLY A 150 25.91 0.13 20.58
C GLY A 150 24.82 -0.81 20.05
N GLU A 151 23.59 -0.61 20.53
CA GLU A 151 22.47 -1.52 20.29
C GLU A 151 22.17 -1.73 18.80
N ALA A 152 22.26 -0.68 17.96
CA ALA A 152 22.04 -0.81 16.52
C ALA A 152 23.09 -1.69 15.84
N GLU A 153 24.35 -1.55 16.23
CA GLU A 153 25.43 -2.28 15.63
C GLU A 153 25.47 -3.73 16.13
N GLU A 154 25.11 -3.94 17.40
CA GLU A 154 24.89 -5.27 17.95
C GLU A 154 23.74 -6.00 17.22
N LYS A 155 22.64 -5.32 16.88
CA LYS A 155 21.55 -5.90 16.08
C LYS A 155 21.99 -6.32 14.67
N LYS A 156 22.91 -5.59 14.02
CA LYS A 156 23.48 -5.98 12.72
C LYS A 156 24.45 -7.15 12.82
N ARG A 157 25.21 -7.20 13.92
CA ARG A 157 26.26 -8.19 14.16
C ARG A 157 25.76 -9.48 14.77
N LYS A 158 24.64 -9.45 15.51
CA LYS A 158 23.95 -10.66 15.94
C LYS A 158 23.73 -11.47 14.68
N PRO A 159 24.43 -12.60 14.50
CA PRO A 159 24.19 -13.46 13.34
C PRO A 159 22.71 -13.75 13.42
N VAL A 160 21.96 -13.39 12.37
CA VAL A 160 20.53 -13.70 12.29
C VAL A 160 20.41 -15.17 12.65
N SER A 161 19.93 -15.43 13.88
CA SER A 161 20.29 -16.62 14.65
C SER A 161 20.17 -17.87 13.80
N SER A 162 21.32 -18.46 13.46
CA SER A 162 21.48 -19.87 13.07
C SER A 162 20.30 -20.48 12.30
N GLY A 163 19.78 -19.78 11.30
CA GLY A 163 19.11 -20.40 10.18
C GLY A 163 20.19 -21.16 9.43
N LYS A 164 20.35 -22.45 9.78
CA LYS A 164 21.05 -23.54 9.07
C LYS A 164 21.89 -23.09 7.86
N PRO A 165 23.20 -23.40 7.79
CA PRO A 165 24.07 -22.97 6.69
C PRO A 165 23.36 -23.18 5.35
N ARG A 166 23.22 -22.11 4.57
CA ARG A 166 22.62 -22.17 3.22
C ARG A 166 23.49 -23.13 2.41
N ALA A 167 23.07 -24.39 2.35
CA ALA A 167 23.70 -25.39 1.49
C ALA A 167 23.83 -24.80 0.08
N PRO A 168 24.96 -25.04 -0.62
CA PRO A 168 25.12 -24.55 -1.99
C PRO A 168 23.90 -25.01 -2.80
N ARG A 169 23.23 -24.05 -3.45
CA ARG A 169 22.01 -24.30 -4.23
C ARG A 169 22.32 -25.28 -5.37
N LYS A 170 22.23 -26.59 -5.11
CA LYS A 170 21.93 -27.56 -6.16
C LYS A 170 20.55 -27.18 -6.69
N ARG A 171 20.48 -26.87 -7.99
CA ARG A 171 19.23 -26.79 -8.75
C ARG A 171 18.46 -28.08 -8.46
N LYS A 172 17.42 -27.99 -7.64
CA LYS A 172 16.55 -29.12 -7.34
C LYS A 172 15.35 -28.97 -8.25
N GLU A 173 15.30 -29.83 -9.27
CA GLU A 173 14.05 -30.21 -9.93
C GLU A 173 13.09 -30.78 -8.88
N GLY A 174 11.80 -30.70 -9.19
CA GLY A 174 10.67 -30.63 -8.27
C GLY A 174 10.74 -31.50 -7.00
N ALA A 175 10.48 -30.85 -5.85
CA ALA A 175 9.81 -31.47 -4.70
C ALA A 175 9.43 -30.38 -3.67
N GLU A 176 8.11 -30.28 -3.45
CA GLU A 176 7.36 -29.87 -2.25
C GLU A 176 7.87 -28.74 -1.34
N LYS A 177 7.09 -27.66 -1.33
CA LYS A 177 7.14 -26.54 -0.38
C LYS A 177 6.83 -27.04 1.04
N LYS A 178 7.80 -26.94 1.96
CA LYS A 178 7.52 -26.94 3.40
C LYS A 178 7.06 -25.56 3.88
N ALA A 179 6.03 -25.59 4.72
CA ALA A 179 5.27 -24.47 5.26
C ALA A 179 6.14 -23.41 5.93
N LYS A 180 5.93 -22.16 5.51
CA LYS A 180 6.47 -20.95 6.12
C LYS A 180 5.56 -20.63 7.31
N LYS A 181 6.16 -20.48 8.50
CA LYS A 181 5.51 -20.04 9.74
C LYS A 181 4.57 -18.86 9.47
N GLU A 182 3.27 -19.14 9.52
CA GLU A 182 2.19 -18.19 9.34
C GLU A 182 2.24 -17.21 10.52
N LYS A 183 2.67 -15.98 10.24
CA LYS A 183 2.10 -14.86 10.99
C LYS A 183 0.63 -14.86 10.62
N ALA A 184 -0.27 -14.73 11.60
CA ALA A 184 -1.70 -14.52 11.38
C ALA A 184 -1.92 -13.21 10.61
N SER A 185 -1.61 -13.21 9.32
CA SER A 185 -2.08 -12.19 8.40
C SER A 185 -3.55 -12.50 8.23
N GLY A 186 -4.42 -11.69 8.83
CA GLY A 186 -5.86 -11.79 8.60
C GLY A 186 -6.15 -12.00 7.12
N VAL A 187 -7.11 -12.89 6.84
CA VAL A 187 -7.49 -13.27 5.47
C VAL A 187 -7.86 -12.01 4.71
N LYS A 188 -6.95 -11.49 3.89
CA LYS A 188 -7.18 -10.27 3.12
C LYS A 188 -8.14 -10.61 1.98
N LYS A 189 -9.15 -9.75 1.76
CA LYS A 189 -10.06 -9.82 0.61
C LYS A 189 -9.26 -10.08 -0.68
N PRO A 190 -9.61 -11.11 -1.48
CA PRO A 190 -8.90 -11.41 -2.71
C PRO A 190 -9.08 -10.24 -3.68
N ARG A 191 -7.97 -9.80 -4.28
CA ARG A 191 -7.99 -8.72 -5.28
C ARG A 191 -8.25 -9.32 -6.66
N GLY A 192 -9.26 -8.82 -7.36
CA GLY A 192 -9.49 -9.16 -8.76
C GLY A 192 -8.36 -8.72 -9.69
N LYS A 193 -8.26 -9.36 -10.86
CA LYS A 193 -7.35 -8.96 -11.93
C LYS A 193 -7.76 -7.55 -12.42
N ASN A 194 -6.77 -6.67 -12.61
CA ASN A 194 -7.00 -5.37 -13.26
C ASN A 194 -7.20 -5.53 -14.78
N ALA A 195 -7.84 -4.56 -15.45
CA ALA A 195 -8.08 -4.54 -16.89
C ALA A 195 -6.81 -4.79 -17.72
N TYR A 196 -5.68 -4.18 -17.31
CA TYR A 196 -4.38 -4.41 -17.95
C TYR A 196 -3.94 -5.88 -17.93
N MET A 197 -4.29 -6.66 -16.90
CA MET A 197 -3.92 -8.08 -16.85
C MET A 197 -4.72 -8.92 -17.86
N PHE A 198 -5.98 -8.56 -18.13
CA PHE A 198 -6.75 -9.21 -19.20
C PHE A 198 -6.23 -8.84 -20.59
N PHE A 199 -5.83 -7.58 -20.78
CA PHE A 199 -5.15 -7.15 -22.01
C PHE A 199 -3.81 -7.85 -22.20
N LEU A 200 -3.00 -7.95 -21.13
CA LEU A 200 -1.72 -8.66 -21.18
C LEU A 200 -1.97 -10.13 -21.53
N ASP A 201 -2.93 -10.80 -20.88
CA ASP A 201 -3.24 -12.20 -21.16
C ASP A 201 -3.67 -12.43 -22.63
N SER A 202 -4.42 -11.49 -23.24
CA SER A 202 -4.86 -11.60 -24.64
C SER A 202 -3.75 -11.29 -25.66
N ARG A 203 -2.86 -10.33 -25.38
CA ARG A 203 -1.80 -9.88 -26.32
C ARG A 203 -0.46 -10.56 -26.14
N ARG A 204 -0.18 -11.18 -24.99
CA ARG A 204 1.14 -11.72 -24.64
C ARG A 204 1.69 -12.71 -25.67
N ALA A 205 0.82 -13.58 -26.20
CA ALA A 205 1.23 -14.57 -27.20
C ALA A 205 1.67 -13.89 -28.51
N GLN A 206 0.90 -12.91 -28.99
CA GLN A 206 1.20 -12.16 -30.21
C GLN A 206 2.49 -11.34 -30.06
N ILE A 207 2.61 -10.57 -28.99
CA ILE A 207 3.82 -9.76 -28.71
C ILE A 207 5.06 -10.66 -28.63
N GLY A 208 4.93 -11.84 -28.01
CA GLY A 208 6.00 -12.83 -27.97
C GLY A 208 6.39 -13.34 -29.36
N ALA A 209 5.42 -13.61 -30.24
CA ALA A 209 5.67 -14.01 -31.61
C ALA A 209 6.36 -12.90 -32.41
N ASP A 210 5.90 -11.65 -32.27
CA ASP A 210 6.43 -10.49 -33.00
C ASP A 210 7.88 -10.20 -32.59
N ILE A 211 8.20 -10.23 -31.28
CA ILE A 211 9.58 -10.06 -30.81
C ILE A 211 10.48 -11.18 -31.32
N LYS A 212 9.98 -12.43 -31.33
CA LYS A 212 10.75 -13.56 -31.82
C LYS A 212 11.00 -13.46 -33.33
N ALA A 213 9.99 -13.13 -34.11
CA ALA A 213 10.10 -12.94 -35.55
C ALA A 213 11.08 -11.80 -35.90
N ALA A 214 11.02 -10.69 -35.18
CA ALA A 214 11.95 -9.57 -35.35
C ALA A 214 13.41 -9.95 -35.04
N ALA A 215 13.64 -10.82 -34.03
CA ALA A 215 14.97 -11.29 -33.68
C ALA A 215 15.52 -12.36 -34.65
N GLU A 216 14.64 -13.12 -35.31
CA GLU A 216 14.99 -14.18 -36.26
C GLU A 216 15.11 -13.68 -37.72
N ALA A 217 14.68 -12.46 -38.03
CA ALA A 217 14.78 -11.89 -39.37
C ALA A 217 16.24 -11.76 -39.85
N ASP A 218 16.49 -12.03 -41.14
CA ASP A 218 17.80 -11.82 -41.76
C ASP A 218 18.20 -10.34 -41.66
N GLY A 219 19.30 -10.06 -40.97
CA GLY A 219 19.74 -8.69 -40.69
C GLY A 219 19.17 -8.07 -39.40
N ALA A 220 18.53 -8.86 -38.53
CA ALA A 220 18.09 -8.41 -37.21
C ALA A 220 19.23 -7.74 -36.44
N SER A 221 18.91 -6.59 -35.83
CA SER A 221 19.85 -5.80 -35.04
C SER A 221 20.34 -6.57 -33.81
N ASP A 222 21.52 -6.24 -33.29
CA ASP A 222 22.01 -6.83 -32.05
C ASP A 222 21.08 -6.54 -30.86
N GLU A 223 20.35 -5.42 -30.91
CA GLU A 223 19.33 -5.06 -29.92
C GLU A 223 18.13 -6.02 -29.96
N ASP A 224 17.65 -6.42 -31.14
CA ASP A 224 16.53 -7.36 -31.29
C ASP A 224 16.92 -8.76 -30.85
N LYS A 225 18.14 -9.21 -31.22
CA LYS A 225 18.70 -10.48 -30.74
C LYS A 225 18.87 -10.48 -29.22
N ALA A 226 19.24 -9.35 -28.62
CA ALA A 226 19.37 -9.20 -27.18
C ALA A 226 18.03 -9.30 -26.42
N LYS A 227 16.87 -9.19 -27.08
CA LYS A 227 15.55 -9.40 -26.44
C LYS A 227 15.25 -10.88 -26.19
N LEU A 228 15.97 -11.79 -26.85
CA LEU A 228 15.94 -13.22 -26.54
C LEU A 228 16.85 -13.54 -25.36
N SER A 229 16.48 -14.57 -24.60
CA SER A 229 17.36 -15.18 -23.62
C SER A 229 18.42 -16.02 -24.32
N ALA A 230 19.46 -16.43 -23.59
CA ALA A 230 20.47 -17.36 -24.12
C ALA A 230 19.89 -18.70 -24.62
N LYS A 231 18.63 -19.01 -24.28
CA LYS A 231 17.89 -20.20 -24.75
C LYS A 231 17.00 -19.93 -25.96
N GLY A 232 17.05 -18.74 -26.56
CA GLY A 232 16.20 -18.34 -27.68
C GLY A 232 14.74 -18.03 -27.30
N SER A 233 14.38 -18.03 -26.01
CA SER A 233 13.05 -17.63 -25.56
C SER A 233 12.95 -16.13 -25.32
N VAL A 234 11.82 -15.51 -25.66
CA VAL A 234 11.58 -14.08 -25.43
C VAL A 234 11.62 -13.76 -23.94
N LYS A 235 12.38 -12.74 -23.54
CA LYS A 235 12.43 -12.27 -22.16
C LYS A 235 11.07 -11.68 -21.77
N VAL A 236 10.49 -12.15 -20.66
CA VAL A 236 9.19 -11.66 -20.14
C VAL A 236 9.21 -10.14 -19.92
N SER A 237 10.35 -9.58 -19.51
CA SER A 237 10.51 -8.13 -19.33
C SER A 237 10.27 -7.34 -20.61
N GLU A 238 10.64 -7.87 -21.77
CA GLU A 238 10.43 -7.20 -23.07
C GLU A 238 8.96 -7.28 -23.49
N VAL A 239 8.31 -8.43 -23.30
CA VAL A 239 6.87 -8.58 -23.57
C VAL A 239 6.05 -7.60 -22.73
N THR A 240 6.35 -7.46 -21.44
CA THR A 240 5.63 -6.52 -20.57
C THR A 240 5.90 -5.06 -20.95
N LYS A 241 7.12 -4.71 -21.40
CA LYS A 241 7.42 -3.35 -21.88
C LYS A 241 6.59 -2.99 -23.12
N VAL A 242 6.55 -3.89 -24.11
CA VAL A 242 5.78 -3.67 -25.35
C VAL A 242 4.29 -3.61 -25.04
N ALA A 243 3.76 -4.56 -24.26
CA ALA A 243 2.36 -4.55 -23.84
C ALA A 243 1.99 -3.28 -23.04
N GLY A 244 2.91 -2.79 -22.19
CA GLY A 244 2.71 -1.54 -21.45
C GLY A 244 2.64 -0.31 -22.35
N ALA A 245 3.39 -0.30 -23.46
CA ALA A 245 3.32 0.76 -24.46
C ALA A 245 2.03 0.68 -25.28
N GLU A 246 1.66 -0.52 -25.76
CA GLU A 246 0.39 -0.74 -26.48
C GLU A 246 -0.82 -0.36 -25.63
N TRP A 247 -0.87 -0.79 -24.36
CA TRP A 247 -1.95 -0.43 -23.44
C TRP A 247 -2.09 1.08 -23.25
N LYS A 248 -0.97 1.81 -23.18
CA LYS A 248 -1.00 3.27 -23.07
C LYS A 248 -1.51 3.94 -24.34
N ALA A 249 -1.21 3.35 -25.50
CA ALA A 249 -1.64 3.85 -26.80
C ALA A 249 -3.11 3.52 -27.13
N LEU A 250 -3.70 2.49 -26.50
CA LEU A 250 -5.11 2.15 -26.69
C LEU A 250 -6.05 3.28 -26.26
N SER A 251 -7.09 3.50 -27.05
CA SER A 251 -8.18 4.42 -26.75
C SER A 251 -8.98 3.95 -25.52
N ALA A 252 -9.79 4.83 -24.94
CA ALA A 252 -10.71 4.44 -23.87
C ALA A 252 -11.74 3.40 -24.36
N GLU A 253 -12.16 3.49 -25.62
CA GLU A 253 -13.12 2.56 -26.23
C GLU A 253 -12.54 1.14 -26.32
N ASP A 254 -11.27 1.00 -26.71
CA ASP A 254 -10.59 -0.30 -26.78
C ASP A 254 -10.25 -0.87 -25.39
N LYS A 255 -10.15 -0.01 -24.38
CA LYS A 255 -9.96 -0.41 -22.97
C LYS A 255 -11.25 -0.89 -22.32
N ALA A 256 -12.40 -0.37 -22.75
CA ALA A 256 -13.72 -0.71 -22.21
C ALA A 256 -14.02 -2.22 -22.09
N PRO A 257 -13.73 -3.10 -23.07
CA PRO A 257 -13.96 -4.54 -22.90
C PRO A 257 -13.13 -5.15 -21.77
N PHE A 258 -11.89 -4.69 -21.57
CA PHE A 258 -11.01 -5.18 -20.51
C PHE A 258 -11.42 -4.65 -19.13
N GLU A 259 -11.95 -3.43 -19.06
CA GLU A 259 -12.52 -2.86 -17.84
C GLU A 259 -13.77 -3.61 -17.39
N LYS A 260 -14.66 -3.95 -18.34
CA LYS A 260 -15.83 -4.82 -18.06
C LYS A 260 -15.40 -6.19 -17.53
N GLN A 261 -14.39 -6.82 -18.14
CA GLN A 261 -13.84 -8.10 -17.65
C GLN A 261 -13.22 -7.97 -16.25
N SER A 262 -12.50 -6.88 -15.98
CA SER A 262 -11.92 -6.62 -14.66
C SER A 262 -12.97 -6.41 -13.58
N ALA A 263 -14.03 -5.65 -13.88
CA ALA A 263 -15.15 -5.45 -12.97
C ALA A 263 -15.86 -6.77 -12.66
N ALA A 264 -16.13 -7.59 -13.68
CA ALA A 264 -16.75 -8.90 -13.51
C ALA A 264 -15.89 -9.87 -12.67
N ASP A 265 -14.57 -9.93 -12.88
CA ASP A 265 -13.66 -10.79 -12.08
C ASP A 265 -13.52 -10.30 -10.64
N LYS A 266 -13.51 -8.98 -10.41
CA LYS A 266 -13.53 -8.41 -9.06
C LYS A 266 -14.83 -8.78 -8.34
N ALA A 267 -15.99 -8.58 -8.98
CA ALA A 267 -17.27 -8.94 -8.40
C ALA A 267 -17.37 -10.45 -8.09
N ALA A 268 -16.94 -11.31 -9.03
CA ALA A 268 -16.96 -12.75 -8.82
C ALA A 268 -16.06 -13.21 -7.66
N LYS A 269 -14.87 -12.62 -7.49
CA LYS A 269 -13.97 -12.95 -6.38
C LYS A 269 -14.43 -12.41 -5.05
N ILE A 270 -15.02 -11.23 -5.02
CA ILE A 270 -15.61 -10.66 -3.80
C ILE A 270 -16.80 -11.53 -3.37
N ALA A 271 -17.72 -11.86 -4.28
CA ALA A 271 -18.86 -12.72 -3.98
C ALA A 271 -18.45 -14.14 -3.52
N ALA A 272 -17.41 -14.73 -4.14
CA ALA A 272 -16.88 -16.02 -3.71
C ALA A 272 -16.26 -15.95 -2.31
N TRP A 273 -15.57 -14.86 -1.99
CA TRP A 273 -14.96 -14.65 -0.68
C TRP A 273 -16.01 -14.38 0.41
N GLU A 274 -17.04 -13.58 0.12
CA GLU A 274 -18.17 -13.36 1.03
C GLU A 274 -18.94 -14.65 1.29
N LYS A 275 -19.12 -15.49 0.26
CA LYS A 275 -19.71 -16.82 0.42
C LYS A 275 -18.85 -17.72 1.32
N GLU A 276 -17.54 -17.71 1.15
CA GLU A 276 -16.61 -18.49 2.01
C GLU A 276 -16.61 -17.99 3.47
N GLN A 277 -16.77 -16.68 3.69
CA GLN A 277 -16.93 -16.12 5.03
C GLN A 277 -18.29 -16.44 5.67
N ALA A 278 -19.37 -16.51 4.87
CA ALA A 278 -20.68 -16.88 5.37
C ALA A 278 -20.80 -18.38 5.67
N GLU A 279 -20.11 -19.22 4.89
CA GLU A 279 -20.10 -20.68 5.04
C GLU A 279 -19.12 -21.19 6.08
N THR A 280 -18.31 -20.34 6.72
CA THR A 280 -17.53 -20.71 7.92
C THR A 280 -18.45 -20.55 9.14
N PRO A 281 -19.16 -21.61 9.57
CA PRO A 281 -20.10 -21.51 10.67
C PRO A 281 -19.30 -21.40 11.96
N ALA A 282 -19.88 -20.74 12.96
CA ALA A 282 -19.36 -20.60 14.31
C ALA A 282 -19.31 -21.95 15.09
N GLU A 283 -18.72 -23.00 14.52
CA GLU A 283 -18.61 -24.31 15.13
C GLU A 283 -17.27 -24.43 15.88
N THR A 284 -17.20 -23.82 17.07
CA THR A 284 -16.59 -24.46 18.26
C THR A 284 -17.01 -23.74 19.56
N THR A 285 -18.31 -23.75 19.88
CA THR A 285 -18.72 -23.67 21.28
C THR A 285 -18.47 -25.06 21.87
N VAL A 286 -17.41 -25.21 22.67
CA VAL A 286 -17.12 -26.44 23.42
C VAL A 286 -18.21 -26.61 24.48
N GLU A 287 -19.27 -27.36 24.15
CA GLU A 287 -20.21 -27.86 25.14
C GLU A 287 -19.53 -28.94 25.99
N THR A 288 -19.50 -28.68 27.30
CA THR A 288 -19.15 -29.65 28.33
C THR A 288 -20.38 -30.53 28.59
N PRO A 289 -20.29 -31.88 28.65
CA PRO A 289 -21.48 -32.72 28.74
C PRO A 289 -22.02 -32.80 30.18
N ALA A 290 -23.30 -32.50 30.36
CA ALA A 290 -24.07 -32.84 31.56
C ALA A 290 -25.47 -33.36 31.19
N VAL A 291 -25.56 -34.69 31.11
CA VAL A 291 -26.62 -35.58 31.62
C VAL A 291 -28.10 -35.12 31.63
N ALA A 292 -28.88 -35.84 30.80
CA ALA A 292 -30.24 -36.40 31.01
C ALA A 292 -31.54 -35.57 30.88
N ALA A 293 -32.43 -36.16 30.06
CA ALA A 293 -33.90 -36.27 30.12
C ALA A 293 -34.60 -35.66 28.87
N ALA A 294 -34.90 -36.42 27.81
CA ALA A 294 -36.03 -37.36 27.64
C ALA A 294 -37.41 -36.68 27.53
N VAL A 295 -37.95 -36.55 26.29
CA VAL A 295 -39.35 -36.75 25.78
C VAL A 295 -39.25 -36.65 24.23
N GLU A 296 -39.39 -37.66 23.37
CA GLU A 296 -40.51 -38.55 22.97
C GLU A 296 -41.57 -37.93 22.01
N ALA A 297 -41.95 -38.73 20.98
CA ALA A 297 -43.00 -38.59 19.93
C ALA A 297 -42.67 -37.70 18.70
N GLU A 298 -42.34 -38.23 17.50
CA GLU A 298 -43.02 -39.12 16.54
C GLU A 298 -44.13 -38.43 15.71
N VAL A 299 -44.08 -38.56 14.36
CA VAL A 299 -45.17 -38.90 13.41
C VAL A 299 -44.83 -38.44 11.96
N THR A 300 -44.56 -39.44 11.10
CA THR A 300 -44.92 -39.68 9.66
C THR A 300 -45.54 -38.54 8.81
N SER A 301 -45.39 -38.39 7.48
CA SER A 301 -45.42 -39.32 6.33
C SER A 301 -45.11 -38.61 4.98
N THR A 302 -44.50 -39.32 4.03
CA THR A 302 -44.47 -39.10 2.54
C THR A 302 -45.84 -39.48 1.88
N PRO A 303 -46.16 -39.38 0.53
CA PRO A 303 -45.40 -39.04 -0.69
C PRO A 303 -46.14 -38.25 -1.87
N ALA A 304 -45.38 -37.92 -2.94
CA ALA A 304 -45.68 -38.11 -4.40
C ALA A 304 -46.72 -37.29 -5.27
N THR A 305 -46.16 -36.46 -6.19
CA THR A 305 -46.38 -36.32 -7.69
C THR A 305 -47.54 -35.49 -8.34
N PRO A 306 -47.54 -35.18 -9.68
CA PRO A 306 -47.68 -33.83 -10.30
C PRO A 306 -49.00 -33.65 -11.12
N PRO A 307 -49.26 -32.57 -11.93
CA PRO A 307 -48.77 -32.48 -13.34
C PRO A 307 -48.71 -31.07 -14.02
N SER A 308 -48.13 -31.07 -15.24
CA SER A 308 -48.48 -30.31 -16.46
C SER A 308 -48.30 -28.77 -16.63
N ALA A 309 -47.56 -28.45 -17.72
CA ALA A 309 -47.63 -27.24 -18.56
C ALA A 309 -48.91 -27.28 -19.46
N PRO A 310 -49.33 -26.23 -20.22
CA PRO A 310 -48.47 -25.45 -21.15
C PRO A 310 -48.81 -23.95 -21.39
N ASP A 311 -47.94 -23.32 -22.19
CA ASP A 311 -48.14 -22.26 -23.18
C ASP A 311 -48.32 -20.76 -22.80
N THR A 312 -47.31 -20.00 -23.25
CA THR A 312 -47.35 -18.78 -24.09
C THR A 312 -47.49 -17.37 -23.48
N HIS A 313 -46.73 -16.47 -24.12
CA HIS A 313 -46.69 -15.00 -24.08
C HIS A 313 -46.06 -14.31 -22.87
N ASN A 314 -44.88 -13.69 -23.09
CA ASN A 314 -44.65 -12.33 -22.58
C ASN A 314 -43.63 -11.55 -23.42
N ALA A 315 -44.14 -10.79 -24.38
CA ALA A 315 -43.48 -9.67 -25.05
C ALA A 315 -43.46 -8.40 -24.16
N ALA A 316 -43.17 -8.56 -22.86
CA ALA A 316 -43.19 -7.47 -21.86
C ALA A 316 -41.82 -7.18 -21.24
N SER A 317 -40.77 -7.93 -21.60
CA SER A 317 -39.44 -7.83 -20.98
C SER A 317 -38.52 -6.74 -21.57
N LEU A 318 -39.00 -5.90 -22.49
CA LEU A 318 -38.19 -4.83 -23.11
C LEU A 318 -38.53 -3.41 -22.65
N LYS A 319 -39.58 -3.21 -21.84
CA LYS A 319 -39.91 -1.89 -21.25
C LYS A 319 -39.36 -1.66 -19.84
N ALA A 320 -38.85 -2.70 -19.16
CA ALA A 320 -38.19 -2.57 -17.86
C ALA A 320 -36.70 -2.18 -17.98
N ALA A 321 -36.03 -2.54 -19.08
CA ALA A 321 -34.62 -2.21 -19.30
C ALA A 321 -34.37 -0.75 -19.71
N ALA A 322 -35.35 -0.08 -20.33
CA ALA A 322 -35.22 1.33 -20.73
C ALA A 322 -35.35 2.30 -19.55
N LYS A 323 -36.16 1.96 -18.53
CA LYS A 323 -36.36 2.81 -17.34
C LYS A 323 -35.19 2.74 -16.35
N LEU A 324 -34.39 1.67 -16.40
CA LEU A 324 -33.18 1.53 -15.58
C LEU A 324 -31.97 2.30 -16.16
N LEU A 325 -31.96 2.54 -17.48
CA LEU A 325 -30.88 3.26 -18.16
C LEU A 325 -31.03 4.80 -18.08
N GLU A 326 -32.25 5.29 -17.86
CA GLU A 326 -32.54 6.73 -17.68
C GLU A 326 -32.19 7.22 -16.26
N SER A 327 -32.21 6.32 -15.26
CA SER A 327 -31.80 6.61 -13.87
C SER A 327 -30.27 6.67 -13.68
N LEU A 328 -29.49 6.26 -14.69
CA LEU A 328 -28.01 6.22 -14.63
C LEU A 328 -27.34 7.45 -15.24
N LYS A 329 -28.12 8.46 -15.67
CA LYS A 329 -27.60 9.66 -16.35
C LYS A 329 -27.58 10.94 -15.48
N SER A 330 -27.87 10.86 -14.18
CA SER A 330 -27.97 12.06 -13.33
C SER A 330 -26.91 12.21 -12.23
N ASP A 331 -25.88 11.37 -12.17
CA ASP A 331 -24.79 11.54 -11.19
C ASP A 331 -23.41 11.49 -11.87
N GLU A 332 -23.13 12.48 -12.72
CA GLU A 332 -21.76 12.92 -13.00
C GLU A 332 -21.32 13.88 -11.88
N LYS A 333 -20.96 13.32 -10.72
CA LYS A 333 -20.09 14.00 -9.77
C LYS A 333 -18.67 13.49 -9.98
N ASP A 334 -17.85 14.38 -10.51
CA ASP A 334 -16.41 14.52 -10.30
C ASP A 334 -15.65 13.24 -9.90
N VAL A 335 -15.21 12.50 -10.91
CA VAL A 335 -14.21 11.42 -10.81
C VAL A 335 -12.80 12.00 -11.06
N PHE A 336 -12.58 13.28 -10.75
CA PHE A 336 -11.24 13.83 -10.58
C PHE A 336 -10.92 13.81 -9.09
N GLY A 337 -10.12 12.83 -8.69
CA GLY A 337 -9.70 12.62 -7.31
C GLY A 337 -9.14 13.90 -6.70
N SER A 338 -9.93 14.48 -5.79
CA SER A 338 -9.34 15.24 -4.71
C SER A 338 -8.47 14.25 -3.93
N ASP A 339 -7.25 14.68 -3.64
CA ASP A 339 -6.59 14.37 -2.37
C ASP A 339 -7.64 14.66 -1.28
N THR A 340 -8.50 13.69 -0.98
CA THR A 340 -9.28 13.69 0.23
C THR A 340 -8.22 13.45 1.28
N GLU A 341 -7.75 14.55 1.86
CA GLU A 341 -6.99 14.52 3.10
C GLU A 341 -7.69 13.47 3.96
N GLU A 342 -6.93 12.45 4.33
CA GLU A 342 -7.38 11.35 5.18
C GLU A 342 -7.84 12.02 6.47
N GLU A 343 -9.11 12.40 6.53
CA GLU A 343 -9.73 13.10 7.65
C GLU A 343 -9.42 12.22 8.84
N GLU A 344 -8.55 12.73 9.71
CA GLU A 344 -8.17 12.04 10.93
C GLU A 344 -9.47 11.72 11.66
N GLU A 345 -9.87 10.45 11.64
CA GLU A 345 -11.07 9.96 12.30
C GLU A 345 -10.98 10.43 13.75
N GLY A 346 -11.74 11.48 14.08
CA GLY A 346 -11.85 12.00 15.43
C GLY A 346 -12.31 10.91 16.40
N PRO A 347 -12.21 11.14 17.71
CA PRO A 347 -12.64 10.15 18.68
C PRO A 347 -14.13 9.89 18.51
N TRP A 348 -14.54 8.65 18.73
CA TRP A 348 -15.96 8.35 18.79
C TRP A 348 -16.52 8.87 20.12
N THR A 349 -17.71 9.47 20.08
CA THR A 349 -18.47 9.80 21.29
C THR A 349 -19.00 8.51 21.94
N TYR A 350 -19.01 8.47 23.27
CA TYR A 350 -19.47 7.32 24.06
C TYR A 350 -20.19 7.77 25.33
N THR A 351 -21.43 7.31 25.50
CA THR A 351 -22.21 7.58 26.72
C THR A 351 -21.93 6.53 27.81
N LEU A 352 -21.35 6.96 28.93
CA LEU A 352 -21.07 6.12 30.09
C LEU A 352 -22.37 5.68 30.80
N PRO A 353 -22.45 4.41 31.27
CA PRO A 353 -23.53 4.01 32.16
C PRO A 353 -23.54 4.87 33.43
N GLU A 354 -24.72 5.30 33.90
CA GLU A 354 -24.90 6.18 35.07
C GLU A 354 -24.14 5.71 36.33
N ALA A 355 -24.02 4.39 36.52
CA ALA A 355 -23.27 3.80 37.63
C ALA A 355 -21.75 4.10 37.60
N ASN A 356 -21.22 4.54 36.46
CA ASN A 356 -19.82 4.89 36.23
C ASN A 356 -19.67 6.34 35.75
N ALA A 357 -20.66 7.20 36.04
CA ALA A 357 -20.61 8.62 35.70
C ALA A 357 -19.35 9.28 36.29
N LEU A 358 -18.75 10.20 35.53
CA LEU A 358 -17.54 10.90 35.92
C LEU A 358 -17.82 11.81 37.13
N PRO A 359 -16.85 11.96 38.04
CA PRO A 359 -17.01 12.90 39.14
C PRO A 359 -17.13 14.32 38.57
N THR A 360 -18.25 14.99 38.85
CA THR A 360 -18.47 16.38 38.45
C THR A 360 -17.39 17.27 39.07
N PRO A 361 -16.57 17.98 38.26
CA PRO A 361 -15.62 18.96 38.77
C PRO A 361 -16.33 20.01 39.63
N ALA A 362 -15.67 20.49 40.70
CA ALA A 362 -16.26 21.52 41.55
C ALA A 362 -16.51 22.85 40.81
N ASP A 363 -15.77 23.08 39.73
CA ASP A 363 -15.83 24.26 38.87
C ASP A 363 -16.61 24.00 37.57
N ALA A 364 -17.34 22.87 37.46
CA ALA A 364 -18.11 22.56 36.26
C ALA A 364 -19.26 23.56 36.07
N ASP A 365 -19.31 24.17 34.89
CA ASP A 365 -20.48 24.92 34.45
C ASP A 365 -21.70 23.99 34.36
N GLY A 366 -22.92 24.55 34.48
CA GLY A 366 -24.17 23.78 34.56
C GLY A 366 -24.54 22.93 33.33
N ASP A 367 -23.67 22.87 32.32
CA ASP A 367 -23.80 22.08 31.09
C ASP A 367 -22.88 20.85 31.05
N PHE A 368 -22.15 20.56 32.13
CA PHE A 368 -21.31 19.36 32.21
C PHE A 368 -22.16 18.09 32.33
N ASP A 369 -22.18 17.27 31.27
CA ASP A 369 -22.77 15.94 31.32
C ASP A 369 -21.73 14.91 31.83
N PRO A 370 -21.90 14.37 33.05
CA PRO A 370 -20.95 13.42 33.63
C PRO A 370 -20.94 12.05 32.91
N THR A 371 -21.85 11.83 31.97
CA THR A 371 -21.91 10.60 31.16
C THR A 371 -21.19 10.74 29.82
N ASN A 372 -20.86 11.96 29.38
CA ASN A 372 -20.22 12.17 28.09
C ASN A 372 -18.71 11.84 28.13
N ALA A 373 -18.28 10.92 27.28
CA ALA A 373 -16.90 10.46 27.22
C ALA A 373 -16.42 10.24 25.77
N ALA A 374 -15.11 10.26 25.58
CA ALA A 374 -14.47 9.98 24.29
C ALA A 374 -13.91 8.55 24.28
N ALA A 375 -14.19 7.81 23.20
CA ALA A 375 -13.64 6.48 22.94
C ALA A 375 -12.47 6.57 21.95
N ILE A 376 -11.28 6.22 22.43
CA ILE A 376 -10.03 6.37 21.68
C ILE A 376 -9.41 4.99 21.45
N LYS A 377 -9.06 4.70 20.19
CA LYS A 377 -8.41 3.45 19.82
C LYS A 377 -6.90 3.51 20.08
N GLY A 378 -6.43 2.80 21.09
CA GLY A 378 -5.01 2.69 21.38
C GLY A 378 -4.23 1.91 20.32
N SER A 379 -2.91 2.07 20.31
CA SER A 379 -2.00 1.33 19.40
C SER A 379 -1.96 -0.19 19.63
N ASP A 380 -2.50 -0.66 20.75
CA ASP A 380 -2.75 -2.08 21.05
C ASP A 380 -4.08 -2.60 20.49
N GLY A 381 -4.89 -1.72 19.87
CA GLY A 381 -6.18 -2.04 19.27
C GLY A 381 -7.34 -2.08 20.28
N GLN A 382 -7.12 -1.72 21.54
CA GLN A 382 -8.18 -1.59 22.55
C GLN A 382 -8.79 -0.18 22.51
N PHE A 383 -10.07 -0.07 22.87
CA PHE A 383 -10.78 1.20 22.98
C PHE A 383 -10.77 1.65 24.43
N TYR A 384 -10.12 2.78 24.69
CA TYR A 384 -10.02 3.42 25.99
C TYR A 384 -11.08 4.52 26.09
N ILE A 385 -11.83 4.52 27.18
CA ILE A 385 -12.78 5.59 27.48
C ILE A 385 -12.10 6.59 28.40
N VAL A 386 -12.07 7.85 27.97
CA VAL A 386 -11.54 9.00 28.72
C VAL A 386 -12.59 10.08 28.85
N ALA A 387 -12.44 10.95 29.85
CA ALA A 387 -13.31 12.13 29.98
C ALA A 387 -13.18 13.04 28.75
N MET A 388 -14.31 13.56 28.26
CA MET A 388 -14.33 14.44 27.07
C MET A 388 -13.44 15.68 27.28
N ASP A 389 -13.54 16.32 28.45
CA ASP A 389 -12.71 17.49 28.81
C ASP A 389 -11.21 17.20 28.74
N TRP A 390 -10.78 15.99 29.12
CA TRP A 390 -9.38 15.62 29.01
C TRP A 390 -8.98 15.46 27.55
N TYR A 391 -9.83 14.84 26.73
CA TYR A 391 -9.57 14.69 25.30
C TYR A 391 -9.45 16.05 24.61
N GLU A 392 -10.37 16.98 24.88
CA GLU A 392 -10.34 18.34 24.30
C GLU A 392 -9.13 19.15 24.75
N ALA A 393 -8.64 18.91 25.97
CA ALA A 393 -7.44 19.58 26.51
C ALA A 393 -6.12 18.88 26.11
N ALA A 394 -6.17 17.60 25.73
CA ALA A 394 -5.00 16.80 25.39
C ALA A 394 -4.44 17.20 24.03
N SER A 395 -3.12 17.21 23.89
CA SER A 395 -2.50 17.34 22.58
C SER A 395 -2.60 16.02 21.80
N GLU A 396 -2.48 16.08 20.48
CA GLU A 396 -2.45 14.88 19.63
C GLU A 396 -1.38 13.87 20.09
N GLU A 397 -0.20 14.36 20.49
CA GLU A 397 0.88 13.53 21.07
C GLU A 397 0.45 12.83 22.38
N ASP A 398 -0.43 13.44 23.17
CA ASP A 398 -0.94 12.85 24.42
C ASP A 398 -1.98 11.75 24.16
N VAL A 399 -2.80 11.94 23.13
CA VAL A 399 -3.81 10.98 22.67
C VAL A 399 -3.14 9.74 22.08
N GLU A 400 -2.04 9.92 21.35
CA GLU A 400 -1.25 8.82 20.79
C GLU A 400 -0.38 8.08 21.83
N ASP A 401 0.02 8.74 22.92
CA ASP A 401 0.81 8.12 23.99
C ASP A 401 -0.05 7.20 24.85
N LEU A 402 0.06 5.90 24.56
CA LEU A 402 -0.61 4.82 25.27
C LEU A 402 -0.41 4.84 26.80
N LYS A 403 0.69 5.44 27.30
CA LYS A 403 0.91 5.59 28.74
C LYS A 403 -0.01 6.66 29.33
N LYS A 404 -0.12 7.83 28.70
CA LYS A 404 -1.00 8.92 29.13
C LYS A 404 -2.47 8.53 28.99
N LEU A 405 -2.82 7.89 27.88
CA LEU A 405 -4.15 7.33 27.67
C LEU A 405 -4.54 6.34 28.78
N LYS A 406 -3.61 5.50 29.24
CA LYS A 406 -3.82 4.58 30.38
C LYS A 406 -3.85 5.26 31.74
N GLU A 407 -3.16 6.39 31.90
CA GLU A 407 -3.19 7.17 33.14
C GLU A 407 -4.58 7.79 33.34
N HIS A 408 -5.18 8.31 32.27
CA HIS A 408 -6.47 9.00 32.26
C HIS A 408 -7.69 8.15 31.90
N ASN A 409 -7.52 6.84 31.66
CA ASN A 409 -8.66 5.98 31.33
C ASN A 409 -9.63 5.77 32.52
N VAL A 410 -10.91 5.75 32.18
CA VAL A 410 -12.03 5.47 33.09
C VAL A 410 -12.42 4.00 32.99
N GLY A 411 -12.30 3.44 31.78
CA GLY A 411 -12.53 2.04 31.47
C GLY A 411 -12.19 1.71 30.02
N THR A 412 -12.59 0.52 29.58
CA THR A 412 -12.41 0.05 28.20
C THR A 412 -13.70 -0.50 27.63
N VAL A 413 -13.89 -0.41 26.32
CA VAL A 413 -15.05 -1.00 25.63
C VAL A 413 -14.69 -2.35 25.03
N GLU A 414 -15.41 -3.40 25.43
CA GLU A 414 -15.35 -4.70 24.80
C GLU A 414 -16.42 -4.84 23.71
N LYS A 415 -16.05 -5.46 22.58
CA LYS A 415 -16.92 -5.67 21.40
C LYS A 415 -17.54 -4.36 20.89
N PRO A 416 -16.71 -3.37 20.50
CA PRO A 416 -17.22 -2.11 19.93
C PRO A 416 -18.01 -2.40 18.66
N LYS A 417 -19.21 -1.85 18.58
CA LYS A 417 -20.03 -1.78 17.36
C LYS A 417 -19.93 -0.35 16.86
N PHE A 418 -19.26 -0.20 15.72
CA PHE A 418 -19.01 1.10 15.11
C PHE A 418 -20.32 1.68 14.56
N PRO A 419 -20.50 3.00 14.72
CA PRO A 419 -21.63 3.68 14.10
C PRO A 419 -21.60 3.57 12.58
N GLU A 420 -22.76 3.47 11.94
CA GLU A 420 -22.87 3.48 10.47
C GLU A 420 -22.88 4.92 9.92
N THR A 421 -23.24 5.89 10.75
CA THR A 421 -23.29 7.32 10.42
C THR A 421 -22.47 8.14 11.42
N GLU A 422 -22.01 9.33 11.02
CA GLU A 422 -21.22 10.23 11.90
C GLU A 422 -22.00 10.76 13.11
N GLU A 423 -23.34 10.61 13.10
CA GLU A 423 -24.22 11.07 14.18
C GLU A 423 -24.46 9.98 15.25
N ASP A 424 -24.12 8.72 14.98
CA ASP A 424 -24.36 7.61 15.90
C ASP A 424 -23.19 7.46 16.89
N GLU A 425 -23.51 7.10 18.14
CA GLU A 425 -22.50 6.85 19.19
C GLU A 425 -21.89 5.45 19.09
N LEU A 426 -20.66 5.29 19.61
CA LEU A 426 -20.04 3.98 19.71
C LEU A 426 -20.77 3.10 20.74
N GLU A 427 -21.34 1.97 20.30
CA GLU A 427 -21.97 1.02 21.21
C GLU A 427 -20.97 -0.06 21.66
N GLY A 428 -21.04 -0.50 22.91
CA GLY A 428 -20.26 -1.65 23.39
C GLY A 428 -20.33 -1.88 24.90
N GLN A 429 -19.77 -3.01 25.36
CA GLN A 429 -19.79 -3.38 26.77
C GLN A 429 -18.69 -2.63 27.53
N PHE A 430 -19.07 -1.67 28.38
CA PHE A 430 -18.14 -0.95 29.24
C PHE A 430 -17.56 -1.85 30.35
N VAL A 431 -16.24 -1.88 30.45
CA VAL A 431 -15.50 -2.55 31.54
C VAL A 431 -14.77 -1.47 32.34
N PRO A 432 -15.19 -1.18 33.58
CA PRO A 432 -14.54 -0.14 34.40
C PRO A 432 -13.11 -0.53 34.72
N ARG A 433 -12.21 0.47 34.80
CA ARG A 433 -10.85 0.25 35.31
C ARG A 433 -10.94 -0.22 36.76
N LYS A 434 -10.29 -1.36 37.05
CA LYS A 434 -10.11 -1.78 38.45
C LYS A 434 -9.25 -0.73 39.16
N ALA A 435 -9.83 -0.11 40.18
CA ALA A 435 -9.17 0.86 41.06
C ALA A 435 -7.92 0.27 41.74
#